data_AF-A0A1L4BMF4-F1
#
_entry.id   AF-A0A1L4BMF4-F1
#
_cell.length_a   1.000
_cell.length_b   1.000
_cell.length_c   1.000
_cell.angle_alpha   90.00
_cell.angle_beta   90.00
_cell.angle_gamma   90.00
#
_symmetry.space_group_name_H-M   'P 1'
#
loop_
_entity.id
_entity.type
_entity.pdbx_description
1 polymer ?
#
loop_
_entity_poly.entity_id
_entity_poly.type
_entity_poly.pdbx_seq_one_letter_code
_entity_poly.pdbx_strand_id
1 'polypeptide(L)'
;SVNSGLGSIRGARMAENRPSRVTGTQAQRLSDPLVWRNGVWQPTSWEDALDLVARVTARVVTEGSEDDLVVSMFDHGGSAGGYENTWGTGKLYFESMKIKNCRIHNRPAYNSEVHSSRDMGVDELNYAYRDYTLTDTIFMLGANSMETQTNLYLNHMVPGLQGGAKMVVVDPRRTLTIASSEQYAGPENVLHLAIKEGTDLALCNAILTEIVDKGWIDAEFIAASTFPEGVAVAEDEAHPASLGSLEHAMTACRLSLDEAAEI
;
A
#
# COMPACT_ATOMS: atom_id res chain seq x y z
N SER A 1 12.44 15.25 -12.38
CA SER A 1 11.97 15.80 -11.09
C SER A 1 10.72 15.05 -10.67
N VAL A 2 10.46 14.86 -9.37
CA VAL A 2 9.26 14.14 -8.88
C VAL A 2 7.98 14.92 -9.15
N ASN A 3 7.99 16.23 -8.88
CA ASN A 3 6.80 17.08 -8.93
C ASN A 3 6.97 18.33 -9.81
N SER A 4 8.18 18.62 -10.29
CA SER A 4 8.46 19.77 -11.18
C SER A 4 7.88 21.12 -10.70
N GLY A 5 7.85 21.34 -9.38
CA GLY A 5 7.31 22.56 -8.77
C GLY A 5 5.83 22.47 -8.36
N LEU A 6 5.11 21.39 -8.69
CA LEU A 6 3.73 21.18 -8.25
C LEU A 6 3.65 20.92 -6.74
N GLY A 7 2.64 21.51 -6.09
CA GLY A 7 2.25 21.22 -4.72
C GLY A 7 0.80 20.78 -4.67
N SER A 8 0.52 19.57 -4.17
CA SER A 8 -0.87 19.15 -3.92
C SER A 8 -1.48 19.97 -2.79
N ILE A 9 -2.81 19.98 -2.68
CA ILE A 9 -3.53 20.68 -1.59
C ILE A 9 -3.07 20.24 -0.19
N ARG A 10 -2.61 18.99 -0.05
CA ARG A 10 -2.06 18.46 1.21
C ARG A 10 -0.65 18.96 1.50
N GLY A 11 0.21 18.98 0.48
CA GLY A 11 1.61 19.40 0.61
C GLY A 11 1.77 20.92 0.70
N ALA A 12 0.99 21.69 -0.06
CA ALA A 12 1.08 23.15 -0.11
C ALA A 12 0.72 23.82 1.22
N ARG A 13 -0.07 23.15 2.07
CA ARG A 13 -0.44 23.62 3.42
C ARG A 13 0.51 23.17 4.53
N MET A 14 1.68 22.61 4.21
CA MET A 14 2.65 22.19 5.25
C MET A 14 3.06 23.33 6.18
N ALA A 15 3.21 24.55 5.67
CA ALA A 15 3.57 25.72 6.49
C ALA A 15 2.42 26.13 7.44
N GLU A 16 1.20 26.19 6.93
CA GLU A 16 -0.01 26.48 7.73
C GLU A 16 -0.26 25.41 8.81
N ASN A 17 0.06 24.15 8.50
CA ASN A 17 -0.02 23.03 9.43
C ASN A 17 1.15 22.97 10.42
N ARG A 18 2.01 23.99 10.50
CA ARG A 18 2.96 24.09 11.60
C ARG A 18 2.32 24.74 12.82
N PRO A 19 2.66 24.28 14.03
CA PRO A 19 2.24 24.93 15.27
C PRO A 19 2.83 26.33 15.35
N SER A 20 1.98 27.33 15.59
CA SER A 20 2.39 28.72 15.72
C SER A 20 1.56 29.45 16.75
N ARG A 21 2.23 30.05 17.74
CA ARG A 21 1.58 30.89 18.76
C ARG A 21 1.21 32.28 18.22
N VAL A 22 1.88 32.74 17.16
CA VAL A 22 1.62 34.06 16.55
C VAL A 22 0.34 34.03 15.73
N THR A 23 0.14 32.96 14.96
CA THR A 23 -1.03 32.81 14.07
C THR A 23 -2.13 31.93 14.65
N GLY A 24 -1.88 31.26 15.78
CA GLY A 24 -2.85 30.38 16.44
C GLY A 24 -3.07 29.03 15.75
N THR A 25 -2.23 28.64 14.78
CA THR A 25 -2.38 27.38 14.04
C THR A 25 -1.90 26.17 14.85
N GLN A 26 -2.64 25.06 14.73
CA GLN A 26 -2.34 23.76 15.35
C GLN A 26 -2.15 23.81 16.88
N ALA A 27 -2.98 24.61 17.58
CA ALA A 27 -2.92 24.75 19.04
C ALA A 27 -3.21 23.44 19.80
N GLN A 28 -3.85 22.46 19.16
CA GLN A 28 -4.14 21.14 19.71
C GLN A 28 -2.93 20.20 19.76
N ARG A 29 -1.76 20.61 19.24
CA ARG A 29 -0.55 19.78 19.28
C ARG A 29 -0.10 19.55 20.73
N LEU A 30 0.13 18.29 21.09
CA LEU A 30 0.70 17.93 22.38
C LEU A 30 2.04 18.64 22.63
N SER A 31 2.17 19.27 23.79
CA SER A 31 3.37 20.00 24.23
C SER A 31 4.11 19.34 25.38
N ASP A 32 3.37 18.65 26.25
CA ASP A 32 3.87 18.06 27.50
C ASP A 32 3.38 16.62 27.63
N PRO A 33 4.15 15.71 28.26
CA PRO A 33 3.65 14.41 28.68
C PRO A 33 2.40 14.56 29.56
N LEU A 34 1.40 13.71 29.32
CA LEU A 34 0.17 13.69 30.11
C LEU A 34 0.05 12.35 30.82
N VAL A 35 -0.36 12.35 32.09
CA VAL A 35 -0.69 11.14 32.85
C VAL A 35 -2.10 11.26 33.42
N TRP A 36 -2.86 10.16 33.35
CA TRP A 36 -4.19 10.09 33.95
C TRP A 36 -4.08 9.88 35.47
N ARG A 37 -4.41 10.92 36.25
CA ARG A 37 -4.39 10.90 37.73
C ARG A 37 -5.53 11.75 38.25
N ASN A 38 -6.10 11.37 39.40
CA ASN A 38 -7.19 12.12 40.04
C ASN A 38 -8.41 12.36 39.12
N GLY A 39 -8.70 11.42 38.22
CA GLY A 39 -9.86 11.46 37.32
C GLY A 39 -9.72 12.36 36.09
N VAL A 40 -8.53 12.89 35.80
CA VAL A 40 -8.27 13.78 34.66
C VAL A 40 -6.87 13.57 34.08
N TRP A 41 -6.64 14.00 32.83
CA TRP A 41 -5.30 14.11 32.27
C TRP A 41 -4.57 15.33 32.86
N GLN A 42 -3.36 15.10 33.36
CA GLN A 42 -2.53 16.14 33.98
C GLN A 42 -1.15 16.19 33.31
N PRO A 43 -0.63 17.38 32.98
CA PRO A 43 0.73 17.52 32.46
C PRO A 43 1.77 17.15 33.53
N THR A 44 2.87 16.56 33.11
CA THR A 44 3.99 16.18 34.00
C THR A 44 5.34 16.24 33.28
N SER A 45 6.43 15.95 34.00
CA SER A 45 7.77 15.86 33.42
C SER A 45 7.97 14.57 32.62
N TRP A 46 8.96 14.59 31.71
CA TRP A 46 9.38 13.38 31.00
C TRP A 46 9.85 12.27 31.95
N GLU A 47 10.56 12.62 33.02
CA GLU A 47 11.04 11.65 34.01
C GLU A 47 9.88 10.91 34.69
N ASP A 48 8.85 11.62 35.15
CA ASP A 48 7.68 11.00 35.80
C ASP A 48 6.86 10.15 34.81
N ALA A 49 6.62 10.65 33.60
CA ALA A 49 5.88 9.91 32.58
C ALA A 49 6.60 8.62 32.14
N LEU A 50 7.91 8.70 31.87
CA LEU A 50 8.71 7.56 31.44
C LEU A 50 8.94 6.57 32.58
N ASP A 51 9.17 7.02 33.82
CA ASP A 51 9.30 6.13 34.98
C ASP A 51 8.01 5.32 35.19
N LEU A 52 6.84 5.95 35.09
CA LEU A 52 5.57 5.25 35.20
C LEU A 52 5.38 4.19 34.10
N VAL A 53 5.60 4.57 32.83
CA VAL A 53 5.47 3.65 31.69
C VAL A 53 6.45 2.49 31.85
N ALA A 54 7.72 2.76 32.17
CA ALA A 54 8.74 1.73 32.33
C ALA A 54 8.39 0.75 33.46
N ARG A 55 7.96 1.25 34.63
CA ARG A 55 7.60 0.39 35.77
C ARG A 55 6.40 -0.50 35.47
N VAL A 56 5.34 0.03 34.86
CA VAL A 56 4.15 -0.74 34.53
C VAL A 56 4.46 -1.78 33.46
N THR A 57 5.12 -1.38 32.37
CA THR A 57 5.49 -2.30 31.28
C THR A 57 6.45 -3.39 31.77
N ALA A 58 7.48 -3.03 32.55
CA ALA A 58 8.40 -4.00 33.11
C ALA A 58 7.67 -4.97 34.04
N ARG A 59 6.74 -4.49 34.88
CA ARG A 59 5.94 -5.36 35.74
C ARG A 59 5.08 -6.34 34.94
N VAL A 60 4.38 -5.88 33.91
CA VAL A 60 3.57 -6.74 33.01
C VAL A 60 4.45 -7.84 32.41
N VAL A 61 5.63 -7.49 31.91
CA VAL A 61 6.54 -8.44 31.27
C VAL A 61 7.19 -9.40 32.28
N THR A 62 7.55 -8.92 33.47
CA THR A 62 8.31 -9.73 34.46
C THR A 62 7.42 -10.60 35.36
N GLU A 63 6.19 -10.17 35.67
CA GLU A 63 5.22 -10.97 36.42
C GLU A 63 4.35 -11.84 35.49
N GLY A 64 4.22 -11.44 34.21
CA GLY A 64 3.49 -12.15 33.17
C GLY A 64 4.41 -12.62 32.03
N SER A 65 4.06 -12.23 30.80
CA SER A 65 4.79 -12.53 29.57
C SER A 65 4.95 -11.29 28.70
N GLU A 66 5.94 -11.28 27.81
CA GLU A 66 5.99 -10.31 26.71
C GLU A 66 4.75 -10.37 25.80
N ASP A 67 4.05 -11.51 25.77
CA ASP A 67 2.78 -11.66 25.06
C ASP A 67 1.64 -10.84 25.69
N ASP A 68 1.76 -10.44 26.96
CA ASP A 68 0.77 -9.57 27.61
C ASP A 68 0.94 -8.09 27.22
N LEU A 69 2.03 -7.73 26.51
CA LEU A 69 2.24 -6.40 25.97
C LEU A 69 1.71 -6.32 24.53
N VAL A 70 0.79 -5.39 24.29
CA VAL A 70 0.23 -5.11 22.96
C VAL A 70 0.78 -3.81 22.40
N VAL A 71 1.24 -3.84 21.15
CA VAL A 71 1.80 -2.67 20.46
C VAL A 71 1.05 -2.38 19.16
N SER A 72 0.70 -1.11 18.95
CA SER A 72 0.23 -0.61 17.65
C SER A 72 1.19 0.49 17.19
N MET A 73 1.85 0.29 16.06
CA MET A 73 2.91 1.19 15.59
C MET A 73 2.82 1.50 14.09
N PHE A 74 3.49 2.58 13.69
CA PHE A 74 3.72 2.91 12.29
C PHE A 74 4.86 2.06 11.72
N ASP A 75 4.80 1.76 10.42
CA ASP A 75 5.87 1.12 9.64
C ASP A 75 6.18 1.90 8.34
N HIS A 76 5.52 3.04 8.14
CA HIS A 76 5.61 3.84 6.92
C HIS A 76 6.75 4.88 6.96
N GLY A 77 7.04 5.48 5.81
CA GLY A 77 7.97 6.61 5.67
C GLY A 77 7.36 7.98 6.02
N GLY A 78 8.11 9.07 5.79
CA GLY A 78 7.57 10.44 5.92
C GLY A 78 7.31 10.88 7.36
N SER A 79 6.37 11.83 7.54
CA SER A 79 6.06 12.41 8.85
C SER A 79 5.59 11.35 9.85
N ALA A 80 6.15 11.37 11.06
CA ALA A 80 5.90 10.38 12.14
C ALA A 80 6.33 8.93 11.84
N GLY A 81 7.01 8.70 10.72
CA GLY A 81 7.65 7.43 10.38
C GLY A 81 9.09 7.66 9.92
N GLY A 82 9.52 6.95 8.87
CA GLY A 82 10.87 7.08 8.32
C GLY A 82 11.90 6.22 9.04
N TYR A 83 13.08 6.08 8.44
CA TYR A 83 14.10 5.09 8.85
C TYR A 83 14.50 5.21 10.32
N GLU A 84 14.68 6.43 10.81
CA GLU A 84 15.13 6.68 12.19
C GLU A 84 14.08 6.21 13.21
N ASN A 85 12.81 6.52 12.95
CA ASN A 85 11.72 6.21 13.87
C ASN A 85 11.35 4.74 13.82
N THR A 86 11.27 4.13 12.62
CA THR A 86 10.97 2.70 12.48
C THR A 86 12.11 1.83 13.01
N TRP A 87 13.36 2.28 12.86
CA TRP A 87 14.49 1.63 13.51
C TRP A 87 14.40 1.74 15.04
N GLY A 88 14.09 2.91 15.58
CA GLY A 88 13.96 3.12 17.02
C GLY A 88 12.89 2.23 17.66
N THR A 89 11.68 2.20 17.09
CA THR A 89 10.59 1.35 17.60
C THR A 89 10.85 -0.13 17.35
N GLY A 90 11.36 -0.49 16.17
CA GLY A 90 11.70 -1.87 15.85
C GLY A 90 12.80 -2.42 16.77
N LYS A 91 13.84 -1.64 17.05
CA LYS A 91 14.91 -2.02 17.98
C LYS A 91 14.40 -2.17 19.42
N LEU A 92 13.46 -1.32 19.85
CA LEU A 92 12.84 -1.48 21.17
C LEU A 92 12.05 -2.79 21.26
N TYR A 93 11.12 -3.03 20.33
CA TYR A 93 10.16 -4.13 20.45
C TYR A 93 10.63 -5.48 19.91
N PHE A 94 11.61 -5.51 18.99
CA PHE A 94 12.08 -6.75 18.35
C PHE A 94 13.53 -7.11 18.67
N GLU A 95 14.40 -6.14 18.97
CA GLU A 95 15.77 -6.43 19.40
C GLU A 95 15.85 -6.54 20.93
N SER A 96 15.42 -5.51 21.65
CA SER A 96 15.47 -5.46 23.11
C SER A 96 14.43 -6.37 23.76
N MET A 97 13.28 -6.51 23.10
CA MET A 97 12.18 -7.42 23.45
C MET A 97 11.92 -8.39 22.29
N LYS A 98 10.92 -9.27 22.37
CA LYS A 98 10.47 -10.20 21.32
C LYS A 98 8.95 -10.15 21.19
N ILE A 99 8.39 -8.94 21.08
CA ILE A 99 6.94 -8.72 21.04
C ILE A 99 6.31 -9.37 19.80
N LYS A 100 5.41 -10.33 20.01
CA LYS A 100 4.59 -10.94 18.96
C LYS A 100 3.25 -10.22 18.76
N ASN A 101 2.62 -9.79 19.85
CA ASN A 101 1.30 -9.17 19.84
C ASN A 101 1.38 -7.69 19.41
N CYS A 102 1.80 -7.48 18.17
CA CYS A 102 1.88 -6.17 17.58
C CYS A 102 1.09 -6.09 16.27
N ARG A 103 0.62 -4.89 15.97
CA ARG A 103 -0.06 -4.54 14.73
C ARG A 103 0.53 -3.29 14.13
N ILE A 104 0.22 -3.09 12.86
CA ILE A 104 0.60 -1.90 12.12
C ILE A 104 -0.57 -0.89 12.08
N HIS A 105 -0.24 0.36 11.83
CA HIS A 105 -1.18 1.49 11.81
C HIS A 105 -2.41 1.28 10.92
N ASN A 106 -2.27 0.60 9.78
CA ASN A 106 -3.35 0.41 8.79
C ASN A 106 -3.90 -1.03 8.72
N ARG A 107 -3.34 -1.99 9.48
CA ARG A 107 -3.74 -3.40 9.44
C ARG A 107 -3.62 -4.07 10.81
N PRO A 108 -4.50 -5.02 11.15
CA PRO A 108 -4.67 -5.49 12.53
C PRO A 108 -3.61 -6.51 13.01
N ALA A 109 -2.58 -6.77 12.21
CA ALA A 109 -1.48 -7.69 12.54
C ALA A 109 -0.14 -7.14 12.02
N TYR A 110 0.96 -7.83 12.37
CA TYR A 110 2.29 -7.54 11.83
C TYR A 110 2.56 -8.36 10.56
N ASN A 111 1.88 -7.99 9.47
CA ASN A 111 1.94 -8.65 8.16
C ASN A 111 2.31 -7.67 7.04
N SER A 112 2.47 -8.17 5.81
CA SER A 112 2.62 -7.36 4.59
C SER A 112 1.26 -7.11 3.93
N GLU A 113 1.09 -5.96 3.28
CA GLU A 113 -0.09 -5.69 2.44
C GLU A 113 -0.10 -6.52 1.16
N VAL A 114 1.07 -6.99 0.73
CA VAL A 114 1.32 -7.53 -0.62
C VAL A 114 2.12 -8.83 -0.60
N HIS A 115 1.81 -9.73 0.35
CA HIS A 115 2.49 -11.03 0.50
C HIS A 115 2.66 -11.75 -0.84
N SER A 116 1.58 -11.90 -1.61
CA SER A 116 1.61 -12.65 -2.87
C SER A 116 2.67 -12.14 -3.86
N SER A 117 2.79 -10.82 -4.08
CA SER A 117 3.78 -10.28 -5.02
C SER A 117 5.22 -10.52 -4.53
N ARG A 118 5.46 -10.38 -3.23
CA ARG A 118 6.78 -10.65 -2.63
C ARG A 118 7.15 -12.13 -2.65
N ASP A 119 6.19 -13.01 -2.39
CA ASP A 119 6.36 -14.46 -2.46
C ASP A 119 6.63 -14.92 -3.91
N MET A 120 6.06 -14.21 -4.90
CA MET A 120 6.38 -14.37 -6.31
C MET A 120 7.78 -13.84 -6.70
N GLY A 121 8.49 -13.16 -5.79
CA GLY A 121 9.80 -12.55 -6.05
C GLY A 121 9.74 -11.21 -6.78
N VAL A 122 8.58 -10.55 -6.81
CA VAL A 122 8.35 -9.26 -7.48
C VAL A 122 7.95 -8.22 -6.44
N ASP A 123 8.90 -7.39 -6.02
CA ASP A 123 8.64 -6.32 -5.05
C ASP A 123 7.68 -5.25 -5.61
N GLU A 124 6.85 -4.65 -4.76
CA GLU A 124 5.72 -3.82 -5.19
C GLU A 124 6.09 -2.41 -5.74
N LEU A 125 7.34 -1.97 -5.56
CA LEU A 125 7.87 -0.70 -6.06
C LEU A 125 9.04 -0.91 -7.02
N ASN A 126 8.78 -1.66 -8.10
CA ASN A 126 9.78 -2.17 -9.04
C ASN A 126 9.98 -1.33 -10.32
N TYR A 127 9.40 -0.14 -10.39
CA TYR A 127 9.42 0.74 -11.56
C TYR A 127 9.76 2.18 -11.18
N ALA A 128 9.99 3.03 -12.19
CA ALA A 128 10.24 4.45 -12.01
C ALA A 128 9.06 5.28 -12.53
N TYR A 129 8.82 6.46 -11.94
CA TYR A 129 7.75 7.35 -12.41
C TYR A 129 7.88 7.74 -13.88
N ARG A 130 9.10 7.70 -14.44
CA ARG A 130 9.35 7.94 -15.86
C ARG A 130 8.65 6.92 -16.76
N ASP A 131 8.39 5.71 -16.30
CA ASP A 131 7.78 4.65 -17.10
C ASP A 131 6.35 5.02 -17.54
N TYR A 132 5.64 5.85 -16.77
CA TYR A 132 4.35 6.42 -17.19
C TYR A 132 4.45 7.30 -18.46
N THR A 133 5.62 7.84 -18.76
CA THR A 133 5.85 8.63 -19.99
C THR A 133 6.31 7.78 -21.18
N LEU A 134 6.55 6.48 -20.96
CA LEU A 134 7.09 5.55 -21.95
C LEU A 134 6.11 4.45 -22.33
N THR A 135 5.15 4.13 -21.45
CA THR A 135 4.20 3.03 -21.67
C THR A 135 3.16 3.36 -22.74
N ASP A 136 2.73 2.34 -23.47
CA ASP A 136 1.61 2.41 -24.41
C ASP A 136 0.24 2.35 -23.69
N THR A 137 0.19 1.72 -22.51
CA THR A 137 -1.05 1.55 -21.74
C THR A 137 -0.76 1.59 -20.25
N ILE A 138 -1.57 2.36 -19.53
CA ILE A 138 -1.60 2.40 -18.07
C ILE A 138 -2.78 1.56 -17.61
N PHE A 139 -2.49 0.46 -16.91
CA PHE A 139 -3.52 -0.37 -16.27
C PHE A 139 -3.57 -0.04 -14.77
N MET A 140 -4.70 0.52 -14.32
CA MET A 140 -4.91 0.98 -12.95
C MET A 140 -6.00 0.18 -12.27
N LEU A 141 -5.62 -0.60 -11.25
CA LEU A 141 -6.52 -1.46 -10.48
C LEU A 141 -6.74 -0.87 -9.07
N GLY A 142 -7.99 -0.55 -8.71
CA GLY A 142 -8.35 -0.13 -7.36
C GLY A 142 -7.70 1.18 -6.88
N ALA A 143 -7.37 2.10 -7.80
CA ALA A 143 -6.69 3.34 -7.48
C ALA A 143 -7.37 4.58 -8.05
N ASN A 144 -7.18 5.71 -7.37
CA ASN A 144 -7.75 7.01 -7.73
C ASN A 144 -6.65 8.08 -7.69
N SER A 145 -5.68 7.97 -8.59
CA SER A 145 -4.39 8.66 -8.50
C SER A 145 -4.44 10.17 -8.60
N MET A 146 -5.45 10.76 -9.25
CA MET A 146 -5.61 12.21 -9.21
C MET A 146 -5.79 12.68 -7.74
N GLU A 147 -6.62 11.98 -6.97
CA GLU A 147 -6.92 12.35 -5.59
C GLU A 147 -5.90 11.79 -4.60
N THR A 148 -5.26 10.65 -4.87
CA THR A 148 -4.47 9.91 -3.86
C THR A 148 -2.95 9.91 -4.15
N GLN A 149 -2.53 10.08 -5.41
CA GLN A 149 -1.14 10.23 -5.83
C GLN A 149 -0.99 11.47 -6.76
N THR A 150 -1.59 12.59 -6.37
CA THR A 150 -1.87 13.75 -7.24
C THR A 150 -0.72 14.18 -8.13
N ASN A 151 0.48 14.35 -7.56
CA ASN A 151 1.62 14.84 -8.34
C ASN A 151 2.27 13.75 -9.20
N LEU A 152 2.12 12.47 -8.85
CA LEU A 152 2.49 11.37 -9.76
C LEU A 152 1.61 11.42 -11.00
N TYR A 153 0.29 11.50 -10.77
CA TYR A 153 -0.70 11.58 -11.84
C TYR A 153 -0.45 12.80 -12.74
N LEU A 154 -0.41 14.00 -12.17
CA LEU A 154 -0.28 15.24 -12.94
C LEU A 154 1.08 15.40 -13.62
N ASN A 155 2.18 14.95 -12.99
CA ASN A 155 3.53 15.21 -13.50
C ASN A 155 4.08 14.09 -14.39
N HIS A 156 3.52 12.88 -14.36
CA HIS A 156 4.05 11.74 -15.12
C HIS A 156 2.97 10.99 -15.90
N MET A 157 1.82 10.70 -15.30
CA MET A 157 0.74 9.97 -15.99
C MET A 157 0.07 10.84 -17.06
N VAL A 158 -0.28 12.09 -16.74
CA VAL A 158 -0.88 13.04 -17.70
C VAL A 158 0.01 13.28 -18.92
N PRO A 159 1.33 13.54 -18.78
CA PRO A 159 2.23 13.59 -19.94
C PRO A 159 2.24 12.31 -20.78
N GLY A 160 2.16 11.13 -20.17
CA GLY A 160 2.02 9.85 -20.88
C GLY A 160 0.72 9.76 -21.68
N LEU A 161 -0.41 10.10 -21.05
CA LEU A 161 -1.73 10.14 -21.68
C LEU A 161 -1.77 11.13 -22.86
N GLN A 162 -1.21 12.33 -22.69
CA GLN A 162 -1.09 13.31 -23.78
C GLN A 162 -0.10 12.88 -24.86
N GLY A 163 0.84 12.00 -24.53
CA GLY A 163 1.77 11.34 -25.45
C GLY A 163 1.15 10.18 -26.23
N GLY A 164 -0.11 9.83 -25.97
CA GLY A 164 -0.85 8.79 -26.68
C GLY A 164 -1.03 7.48 -25.91
N ALA A 165 -0.57 7.39 -24.66
CA ALA A 165 -0.83 6.23 -23.82
C ALA A 165 -2.34 6.07 -23.57
N LYS A 166 -2.84 4.83 -23.63
CA LYS A 166 -4.22 4.51 -23.24
C LYS A 166 -4.32 4.28 -21.73
N MET A 167 -5.53 4.43 -21.20
CA MET A 167 -5.82 4.20 -19.79
C MET A 167 -6.87 3.10 -19.63
N VAL A 168 -6.59 2.10 -18.82
CA VAL A 168 -7.60 1.16 -18.30
C VAL A 168 -7.72 1.40 -16.80
N VAL A 169 -8.93 1.66 -16.32
CA VAL A 169 -9.22 1.87 -14.89
C VAL A 169 -10.22 0.83 -14.43
N VAL A 170 -9.83 0.00 -13.49
CA VAL A 170 -10.69 -0.97 -12.81
C VAL A 170 -11.07 -0.40 -11.45
N ASP A 171 -12.31 0.08 -11.35
CA ASP A 171 -12.87 0.66 -10.12
C ASP A 171 -14.40 0.57 -10.22
N PRO A 172 -15.10 -0.03 -9.24
CA PRO A 172 -16.57 -0.03 -9.20
C PRO A 172 -17.18 1.37 -9.30
N ARG A 173 -16.44 2.40 -8.86
CA ARG A 173 -16.87 3.79 -8.85
C ARG A 173 -16.28 4.56 -10.02
N ARG A 174 -17.08 5.44 -10.61
CA ARG A 174 -16.58 6.46 -11.53
C ARG A 174 -15.94 7.61 -10.74
N THR A 175 -14.61 7.70 -10.80
CA THR A 175 -13.81 8.65 -10.01
C THR A 175 -13.36 9.88 -10.81
N LEU A 176 -12.81 10.87 -10.11
CA LEU A 176 -12.23 12.05 -10.76
C LEU A 176 -10.97 11.71 -11.58
N THR A 177 -10.26 10.63 -11.25
CA THR A 177 -9.16 10.11 -12.07
C THR A 177 -9.64 9.71 -13.46
N ILE A 178 -10.79 9.03 -13.55
CA ILE A 178 -11.37 8.61 -14.84
C ILE A 178 -11.79 9.84 -15.66
N ALA A 179 -12.57 10.75 -15.06
CA ALA A 179 -13.01 11.97 -15.75
C ALA A 179 -11.83 12.84 -16.21
N SER A 180 -10.78 12.95 -15.40
CA SER A 180 -9.55 13.65 -15.77
C SER A 180 -8.78 12.93 -16.87
N SER A 181 -8.74 11.59 -16.85
CA SER A 181 -8.04 10.81 -17.88
C SER A 181 -8.72 10.99 -19.23
N GLU A 182 -10.06 10.96 -19.27
CA GLU A 182 -10.84 11.20 -20.50
C GLU A 182 -10.60 12.60 -21.05
N GLN A 183 -10.45 13.60 -20.18
CA GLN A 183 -10.12 14.96 -20.58
C GLN A 183 -8.72 15.07 -21.22
N TYR A 184 -7.72 14.35 -20.70
CA TYR A 184 -6.33 14.45 -21.18
C TYR A 184 -6.01 13.51 -22.34
N ALA A 185 -6.61 12.32 -22.39
CA ALA A 185 -6.35 11.28 -23.39
C ALA A 185 -7.42 11.19 -24.49
N GLY A 186 -8.61 11.76 -24.27
CA GLY A 186 -9.81 11.48 -25.08
C GLY A 186 -10.62 10.32 -24.49
N PRO A 187 -11.97 10.38 -24.45
CA PRO A 187 -12.81 9.31 -23.90
C PRO A 187 -12.59 7.95 -24.56
N GLU A 188 -12.27 7.92 -25.85
CA GLU A 188 -11.99 6.71 -26.63
C GLU A 188 -10.69 5.99 -26.22
N ASN A 189 -9.80 6.68 -25.51
CA ASN A 189 -8.53 6.13 -25.02
C ASN A 189 -8.61 5.76 -23.53
N VAL A 190 -9.80 5.84 -22.91
CA VAL A 190 -10.02 5.48 -21.52
C VAL A 190 -11.08 4.40 -21.42
N LEU A 191 -10.68 3.22 -20.95
CA LEU A 191 -11.57 2.12 -20.62
C LEU A 191 -11.82 2.09 -19.12
N HIS A 192 -13.01 2.49 -18.69
CA HIS A 192 -13.45 2.30 -17.30
C HIS A 192 -14.17 0.96 -17.17
N LEU A 193 -13.55 0.01 -16.46
CA LEU A 193 -14.13 -1.26 -16.06
C LEU A 193 -14.80 -1.09 -14.69
N ALA A 194 -16.08 -0.77 -14.71
CA ALA A 194 -16.93 -0.63 -13.52
C ALA A 194 -17.39 -2.00 -12.99
N ILE A 195 -16.44 -2.78 -12.47
CA ILE A 195 -16.69 -4.11 -11.92
C ILE A 195 -17.57 -4.07 -10.66
N LYS A 196 -18.16 -5.20 -10.28
CA LYS A 196 -18.79 -5.33 -8.96
C LYS A 196 -17.71 -5.32 -7.87
N GLU A 197 -18.07 -4.87 -6.68
CA GLU A 197 -17.13 -4.80 -5.56
C GLU A 197 -16.59 -6.20 -5.21
N GLY A 198 -15.25 -6.33 -5.14
CA GLY A 198 -14.59 -7.57 -4.76
C GLY A 198 -14.45 -8.62 -5.88
N THR A 199 -14.68 -8.26 -7.15
CA THR A 199 -14.59 -9.20 -8.29
C THR A 199 -13.32 -9.04 -9.14
N ASP A 200 -12.31 -8.32 -8.63
CA ASP A 200 -11.03 -8.07 -9.31
C ASP A 200 -10.33 -9.36 -9.76
N LEU A 201 -10.34 -10.40 -8.90
CA LEU A 201 -9.70 -11.68 -9.21
C LEU A 201 -10.33 -12.36 -10.43
N ALA A 202 -11.66 -12.31 -10.56
CA ALA A 202 -12.34 -12.86 -11.73
C ALA A 202 -11.93 -12.12 -13.01
N LEU A 203 -11.87 -10.79 -12.96
CA LEU A 203 -11.41 -9.98 -14.08
C LEU A 203 -9.95 -10.34 -14.46
N CYS A 204 -9.04 -10.38 -13.49
CA CYS A 204 -7.64 -10.70 -13.74
C CYS A 204 -7.44 -12.11 -14.32
N ASN A 205 -8.19 -13.09 -13.82
CA ASN A 205 -8.17 -14.47 -14.32
C ASN A 205 -8.65 -14.56 -15.78
N ALA A 206 -9.71 -13.83 -16.13
CA ALA A 206 -10.21 -13.82 -17.50
C ALA A 206 -9.28 -13.08 -18.47
N ILE A 207 -8.68 -11.96 -18.05
CA ILE A 207 -7.65 -11.26 -18.82
C ILE A 207 -6.45 -12.18 -19.06
N LEU A 208 -5.96 -12.86 -18.01
CA LEU A 208 -4.85 -13.80 -18.14
C LEU A 208 -5.19 -14.93 -19.12
N THR A 209 -6.38 -15.51 -19.00
CA THR A 209 -6.84 -16.59 -19.88
C THR A 209 -6.85 -16.16 -21.35
N GLU A 210 -7.43 -15.00 -21.62
CA GLU A 210 -7.51 -14.46 -22.99
C GLU A 210 -6.12 -14.15 -23.58
N ILE A 211 -5.21 -13.58 -22.77
CA ILE A 211 -3.83 -13.29 -23.17
C ILE A 211 -3.09 -14.58 -23.55
N VAL A 212 -3.21 -15.62 -22.72
CA VAL A 212 -2.52 -16.89 -22.95
C VAL A 212 -3.11 -17.64 -24.14
N ASP A 213 -4.43 -17.73 -24.25
CA ASP A 213 -5.10 -18.43 -25.36
C ASP A 213 -4.79 -17.79 -26.72
N LYS A 214 -4.55 -16.47 -26.75
CA LYS A 214 -4.13 -15.74 -27.94
C LYS A 214 -2.62 -15.72 -28.18
N GLY A 215 -1.82 -16.26 -27.26
CA GLY A 215 -0.36 -16.24 -27.32
C GLY A 215 0.24 -14.84 -27.19
N TRP A 216 -0.45 -13.89 -26.55
CA TRP A 216 0.02 -12.53 -26.30
C TRP A 216 0.96 -12.44 -25.09
N ILE A 217 1.87 -13.40 -24.99
CA ILE A 217 2.80 -13.57 -23.89
C ILE A 217 4.24 -13.40 -24.38
N ASP A 218 5.12 -12.96 -23.50
CA ASP A 218 6.56 -13.02 -23.72
C ASP A 218 7.08 -14.40 -23.35
N ALA A 219 7.03 -15.33 -24.30
CA ALA A 219 7.44 -16.72 -24.08
C ALA A 219 8.93 -16.85 -23.74
N GLU A 220 9.78 -15.97 -24.26
CA GLU A 220 11.23 -15.98 -23.97
C GLU A 220 11.49 -15.56 -22.53
N PHE A 221 10.84 -14.49 -22.06
CA PHE A 221 10.91 -14.07 -20.66
C PHE A 221 10.41 -15.15 -19.71
N ILE A 222 9.25 -15.76 -20.00
CA ILE A 222 8.68 -16.84 -19.18
C ILE A 222 9.69 -17.98 -19.05
N ALA A 223 10.26 -18.46 -20.17
CA ALA A 223 11.21 -19.56 -20.16
C ALA A 223 12.52 -19.22 -19.41
N ALA A 224 12.98 -17.97 -19.48
CA ALA A 224 14.27 -17.56 -18.93
C ALA A 224 14.21 -17.10 -17.45
N SER A 225 13.07 -16.55 -17.02
CA SER A 225 12.98 -15.75 -15.78
C SER A 225 11.81 -16.12 -14.86
N THR A 226 11.04 -17.16 -15.19
CA THR A 226 9.98 -17.69 -14.32
C THR A 226 10.24 -19.15 -13.98
N PHE A 227 9.63 -19.64 -12.90
CA PHE A 227 9.80 -21.04 -12.50
C PHE A 227 9.07 -21.98 -13.47
N PRO A 228 9.76 -22.96 -14.09
CA PRO A 228 9.13 -23.91 -14.99
C PRO A 228 8.35 -25.00 -14.24
N GLU A 229 8.83 -25.42 -13.06
CA GLU A 229 8.31 -26.56 -12.29
C GLU A 229 8.30 -26.29 -10.77
N GLY A 230 7.99 -25.05 -10.35
CA GLY A 230 7.88 -24.72 -8.93
C GLY A 230 6.57 -25.23 -8.34
N VAL A 231 6.61 -26.24 -7.47
CA VAL A 231 5.55 -26.40 -6.47
C VAL A 231 5.76 -25.29 -5.47
N ALA A 232 4.86 -24.31 -5.45
CA ALA A 232 4.84 -23.32 -4.39
C ALA A 232 4.75 -24.08 -3.05
N VAL A 233 5.66 -23.80 -2.11
CA VAL A 233 5.70 -24.53 -0.84
C VAL A 233 4.56 -24.02 0.02
N ALA A 234 3.48 -24.79 0.11
CA ALA A 234 2.37 -24.50 1.01
C ALA A 234 2.89 -24.34 2.45
N GLU A 235 2.34 -23.39 3.19
CA GLU A 235 2.62 -23.28 4.63
C GLU A 235 2.04 -24.51 5.35
N ASP A 236 0.82 -24.91 4.98
CA ASP A 236 0.15 -26.15 5.39
C ASP A 236 -1.02 -26.49 4.43
N GLU A 237 -1.80 -27.54 4.74
CA GLU A 237 -2.96 -27.96 3.94
C GLU A 237 -4.10 -26.92 3.87
N ALA A 238 -4.22 -26.04 4.88
CA ALA A 238 -5.21 -24.97 4.91
C ALA A 238 -4.75 -23.70 4.18
N HIS A 239 -3.44 -23.57 3.96
CA HIS A 239 -2.77 -22.43 3.32
C HIS A 239 -1.95 -22.90 2.10
N PRO A 240 -2.61 -23.34 1.02
CA PRO A 240 -1.93 -23.78 -0.18
C PRO A 240 -1.15 -22.61 -0.78
N ALA A 241 0.09 -22.85 -1.21
CA ALA A 241 0.86 -21.81 -1.84
C ALA A 241 0.40 -21.55 -3.28
N SER A 242 0.48 -20.29 -3.68
CA SER A 242 0.05 -19.84 -5.00
C SER A 242 1.03 -20.23 -6.11
N LEU A 243 0.46 -20.92 -7.11
CA LEU A 243 0.88 -21.17 -8.49
C LEU A 243 2.35 -20.86 -8.84
N GLY A 244 3.16 -21.89 -9.07
CA GLY A 244 4.58 -21.73 -9.42
C GLY A 244 4.95 -21.92 -10.90
N SER A 245 4.00 -22.14 -11.81
CA SER A 245 4.24 -22.12 -13.27
C SER A 245 3.04 -21.57 -14.03
N LEU A 246 3.25 -21.08 -15.26
CA LEU A 246 2.16 -20.62 -16.12
C LEU A 246 1.14 -21.73 -16.42
N GLU A 247 1.60 -22.95 -16.67
CA GLU A 247 0.73 -24.10 -16.92
C GLU A 247 -0.16 -24.41 -15.72
N HIS A 248 0.41 -24.38 -14.52
CA HIS A 248 -0.34 -24.60 -13.29
C HIS A 248 -1.34 -23.45 -13.05
N ALA A 249 -0.94 -22.20 -13.27
CA ALA A 249 -1.85 -21.05 -13.18
C ALA A 249 -3.03 -21.17 -14.15
N MET A 250 -2.76 -21.58 -15.39
CA MET A 250 -3.80 -21.81 -16.39
C MET A 250 -4.69 -23.01 -16.09
N THR A 251 -4.23 -23.97 -15.30
CA THR A 251 -5.07 -25.09 -14.86
C THR A 251 -6.02 -24.68 -13.72
N ALA A 252 -5.53 -23.87 -12.78
CA ALA A 252 -6.27 -23.51 -11.56
C ALA A 252 -7.17 -22.27 -11.71
N CYS A 253 -6.76 -21.30 -12.54
CA CYS A 253 -7.37 -19.97 -12.58
C CYS A 253 -8.08 -19.65 -13.89
N ARG A 254 -8.23 -20.62 -14.81
CA ARG A 254 -8.88 -20.38 -16.08
C ARG A 254 -10.31 -19.89 -15.88
N LEU A 255 -10.65 -18.79 -16.52
CA LEU A 255 -11.99 -18.20 -16.50
C LEU A 255 -12.22 -17.53 -17.86
N SER A 256 -13.33 -17.84 -18.52
CA SER A 256 -13.68 -17.17 -19.77
C SER A 256 -14.17 -15.74 -19.53
N LEU A 257 -14.13 -14.91 -20.56
CA LEU A 257 -14.70 -13.55 -20.51
C LEU A 257 -16.20 -13.57 -20.22
N ASP A 258 -16.93 -14.54 -20.76
CA ASP A 258 -18.37 -14.70 -20.53
C ASP A 258 -18.66 -15.04 -19.06
N GLU A 259 -17.93 -16.00 -18.48
CA GLU A 259 -18.07 -16.35 -17.06
C GLU A 259 -17.71 -15.17 -16.15
N ALA A 260 -16.64 -14.43 -16.47
CA ALA A 260 -16.25 -13.25 -15.69
C ALA A 260 -17.26 -12.10 -15.79
N ALA A 261 -17.95 -11.96 -16.92
CA ALA A 261 -18.99 -10.94 -17.11
C ALA A 261 -20.27 -11.22 -16.31
N GLU A 262 -20.51 -12.47 -15.91
CA GLU A 262 -21.66 -12.85 -15.08
C GLU A 262 -21.44 -12.57 -13.58
N ILE A 263 -20.18 -12.57 -13.13
CA ILE A 263 -19.77 -12.39 -11.73
C ILE A 263 -20.10 -10.99 -11.22
#